data_AF-A0AAW6HSD8-F1
#
_entry.id   AF-A0AAW6HSD8-F1
#
_cell.length_a   1.000
_cell.length_b   1.000
_cell.length_c   1.000
_cell.angle_alpha   90.00
_cell.angle_beta   90.00
_cell.angle_gamma   90.00
#
_symmetry.space_group_name_H-M   'P 1'
#
loop_
_entity.id
_entity.type
_entity.pdbx_description
1 polymer ?
#
loop_
_entity_poly.entity_id
_entity_poly.type
_entity_poly.pdbx_seq_one_letter_code
_entity_poly.pdbx_strand_id
1 'polypeptide(L)'
;MTPAQQADLRLRYRAWLAMAPDEHVRILKAKSGIASLSPMQQQALQARFARLDRMYSRGWLLGPRLGAHYAHLQPLIGYVQESERTPLLALLHDLDDVQLAQLATLVQRTPPAQCDALRRELLAQTPAERDAWLRTRLRR
;
A
#
# COMPACT_ATOMS: atom_id res chain seq x y z
N MET A 1 25.03 -11.58 11.07
CA MET A 1 23.64 -11.05 11.01
C MET A 1 22.97 -11.25 12.35
N THR A 2 22.25 -10.26 12.85
CA THR A 2 21.49 -10.36 14.11
C THR A 2 20.14 -11.06 13.89
N PRO A 3 19.49 -11.60 14.93
CA PRO A 3 18.15 -12.20 14.82
C PRO A 3 17.10 -11.26 14.21
N ALA A 4 17.20 -9.96 14.53
CA ALA A 4 16.32 -8.93 13.97
C ALA A 4 16.52 -8.74 12.46
N GLN A 5 17.77 -8.78 11.97
CA GLN A 5 18.08 -8.70 10.54
C GLN A 5 17.54 -9.91 9.78
N GLN A 6 17.60 -11.10 10.37
CA GLN A 6 17.04 -12.31 9.75
C GLN A 6 15.51 -12.26 9.69
N ALA A 7 14.85 -11.76 10.73
CA ALA A 7 13.39 -11.61 10.76
C ALA A 7 12.90 -10.62 9.68
N ASP A 8 13.58 -9.49 9.53
CA ASP A 8 13.29 -8.50 8.48
C ASP A 8 13.51 -9.07 7.07
N LEU A 9 14.58 -9.84 6.85
CA LEU A 9 14.81 -10.52 5.58
C LEU A 9 13.68 -11.50 5.24
N ARG A 10 13.25 -12.32 6.21
CA ARG A 10 12.12 -13.26 6.03
C ARG A 10 10.83 -12.53 5.70
N LEU A 11 10.56 -11.40 6.36
CA LEU A 11 9.38 -10.58 6.09
C LEU A 11 9.39 -10.05 4.65
N ARG A 12 10.51 -9.45 4.21
CA ARG A 12 10.67 -8.94 2.83
C ARG A 12 10.56 -10.04 1.79
N TYR A 13 11.12 -11.21 2.08
CA TYR A 13 11.04 -12.36 1.17
C TYR A 13 9.60 -12.87 1.03
N ARG A 14 8.85 -12.96 2.13
CA ARG A 14 7.41 -13.30 2.09
C ARG A 14 6.59 -12.27 1.33
N ALA A 15 6.86 -10.99 1.54
CA ALA A 15 6.23 -9.91 0.79
C ALA A 15 6.49 -10.03 -0.71
N TRP A 16 7.75 -10.25 -1.10
CA TRP A 16 8.11 -10.48 -2.50
C TRP A 16 7.34 -11.65 -3.12
N LEU A 17 7.26 -12.80 -2.43
CA LEU A 17 6.54 -13.97 -2.94
C LEU A 17 5.02 -13.76 -3.08
N ALA A 18 4.43 -12.83 -2.32
CA ALA A 18 3.00 -12.56 -2.34
C ALA A 18 2.57 -11.53 -3.41
N MET A 19 3.52 -10.83 -4.05
CA MET A 19 3.24 -9.80 -5.05
C MET A 19 2.76 -10.40 -6.38
N ALA A 20 1.95 -9.62 -7.10
CA ALA A 20 1.51 -9.97 -8.44
C ALA A 20 2.67 -9.90 -9.47
N PRO A 21 2.62 -10.64 -10.58
CA PRO A 21 3.70 -10.65 -11.57
C PRO A 21 4.04 -9.27 -12.16
N ASP A 22 3.05 -8.40 -12.35
CA ASP A 22 3.25 -7.04 -12.85
C ASP A 22 3.98 -6.16 -11.81
N GLU A 23 3.75 -6.39 -10.51
CA GLU A 23 4.48 -5.73 -9.44
C GLU A 23 5.95 -6.16 -9.38
N HIS A 24 6.25 -7.44 -9.61
CA HIS A 24 7.64 -7.91 -9.75
C HIS A 24 8.35 -7.19 -10.90
N VAL A 25 7.69 -7.07 -12.06
CA VAL A 25 8.23 -6.35 -13.22
C VAL A 25 8.51 -4.89 -12.88
N ARG A 26 7.58 -4.21 -12.18
CA ARG A 26 7.77 -2.82 -11.74
C ARG A 26 8.99 -2.67 -10.82
N ILE A 27 9.18 -3.57 -9.86
CA ILE A 27 10.34 -3.55 -8.95
C ILE A 27 11.64 -3.81 -9.70
N LEU A 28 11.67 -4.79 -10.60
CA LEU A 28 12.85 -5.07 -11.42
C LEU A 28 13.21 -3.89 -12.32
N LYS A 29 12.22 -3.23 -12.93
CA LYS A 29 12.42 -1.99 -13.71
C LYS A 29 12.99 -0.86 -12.84
N ALA A 30 12.45 -0.67 -11.62
CA ALA A 30 12.96 0.32 -10.68
C ALA A 30 14.40 0.01 -10.25
N LYS A 31 14.73 -1.26 -9.99
CA LYS A 31 16.09 -1.70 -9.67
C LYS A 31 17.08 -1.34 -10.80
N SER A 32 16.73 -1.63 -12.05
CA SER A 32 17.55 -1.26 -13.21
C SER A 32 17.70 0.25 -13.35
N GLY A 33 16.63 1.01 -13.12
CA GLY A 33 16.67 2.47 -13.12
C GLY A 33 17.62 3.02 -12.06
N ILE A 34 17.56 2.51 -10.83
CA ILE A 34 18.47 2.93 -9.75
C ILE A 34 19.93 2.58 -10.08
N ALA A 35 20.18 1.40 -10.65
CA ALA A 35 21.52 0.98 -11.04
C ALA A 35 22.15 1.87 -12.13
N SER A 36 21.33 2.54 -12.94
CA SER A 36 21.78 3.51 -13.95
C SER A 36 22.12 4.90 -13.40
N LEU A 37 21.76 5.19 -12.14
CA LEU A 37 22.07 6.48 -11.49
C LEU A 37 23.55 6.57 -11.12
N SER A 38 24.08 7.79 -11.03
CA SER A 38 25.43 8.02 -10.52
C SER A 38 25.55 7.58 -9.05
N PRO A 39 26.75 7.23 -8.55
CA PRO A 39 26.93 6.82 -7.16
C PRO A 39 26.40 7.86 -6.15
N MET A 40 26.57 9.15 -6.43
CA MET A 40 26.06 10.24 -5.61
C MET A 40 24.52 10.25 -5.56
N GLN A 41 23.86 10.03 -6.70
CA GLN A 41 22.40 9.95 -6.78
C GLN A 41 21.86 8.70 -6.05
N GLN A 42 22.56 7.57 -6.17
CA GLN A 42 22.20 6.35 -5.43
C GLN A 42 22.31 6.57 -3.92
N GLN A 43 23.39 7.17 -3.44
CA GLN A 43 23.57 7.51 -2.02
C GLN A 43 22.49 8.48 -1.53
N ALA A 44 22.17 9.51 -2.31
CA ALA A 44 21.10 10.45 -1.96
C ALA A 44 19.74 9.75 -1.85
N LEU A 45 19.44 8.80 -2.75
CA LEU A 45 18.21 8.01 -2.70
C LEU A 45 18.16 7.10 -1.47
N GLN A 46 19.25 6.40 -1.16
CA GLN A 46 19.37 5.57 0.04
C GLN A 46 19.20 6.39 1.32
N ALA A 47 19.82 7.57 1.39
CA ALA A 47 19.69 8.48 2.54
C ALA A 47 18.26 8.99 2.70
N ARG A 48 17.56 9.31 1.60
CA ARG A 48 16.13 9.66 1.64
C ARG A 48 15.28 8.52 2.15
N PHE A 49 15.53 7.30 1.67
CA PHE A 49 14.81 6.11 2.13
C PHE A 49 15.05 5.83 3.62
N ALA A 50 16.29 5.96 4.10
CA ALA A 50 16.63 5.76 5.50
C ALA A 50 15.97 6.78 6.46
N ARG A 51 15.55 7.94 5.94
CA ARG A 51 14.81 8.97 6.69
C ARG A 51 13.30 8.76 6.69
N LEU A 52 12.77 7.83 5.89
CA LEU A 52 11.35 7.52 5.93
C LEU A 52 10.99 6.89 7.27
N ASP A 53 9.86 7.31 7.82
CA ASP A 53 9.34 6.68 9.02
C ASP A 53 9.06 5.18 8.78
N ARG A 54 9.19 4.38 9.85
CA ARG A 54 9.08 2.91 9.78
C ARG A 54 7.71 2.47 9.28
N MET A 55 6.67 3.24 9.55
CA MET A 55 5.33 3.00 9.04
C MET A 55 5.28 3.09 7.51
N TYR A 56 5.87 4.15 6.95
CA TYR A 56 5.91 4.37 5.51
C TYR A 56 6.73 3.28 4.82
N SER A 57 7.92 2.98 5.32
CA SER A 57 8.78 1.93 4.76
C SER A 57 8.13 0.54 4.82
N ARG A 58 7.35 0.21 5.87
CA ARG A 58 6.58 -1.03 5.94
C ARG A 58 5.42 -1.09 4.96
N GLY A 59 4.78 0.05 4.64
CA GLY A 59 3.71 0.11 3.64
C GLY A 59 4.12 -0.44 2.28
N TRP A 60 5.39 -0.25 1.88
CA TRP A 60 5.94 -0.76 0.62
C TRP A 60 6.05 -2.29 0.56
N LEU A 61 5.94 -3.00 1.70
CA LEU A 61 5.87 -4.47 1.71
C LEU A 61 4.57 -4.99 1.11
N LEU A 62 3.54 -4.14 0.97
CA LEU A 62 2.28 -4.48 0.33
C LEU A 62 2.34 -4.37 -1.20
N GLY A 63 3.52 -4.19 -1.78
CA GLY A 63 3.69 -3.96 -3.21
C GLY A 63 3.80 -2.47 -3.56
N PRO A 64 4.42 -2.14 -4.71
CA PRO A 64 4.70 -0.77 -5.12
C PRO A 64 3.42 0.05 -5.37
N ARG A 65 2.33 -0.60 -5.80
CA ARG A 65 1.05 0.08 -6.05
C ARG A 65 0.41 0.52 -4.74
N LEU A 66 0.11 -0.43 -3.85
CA LEU A 66 -0.54 -0.12 -2.57
C LEU A 66 0.38 0.68 -1.64
N GLY A 67 1.68 0.38 -1.66
CA GLY A 67 2.69 1.08 -0.86
C GLY A 67 2.77 2.59 -1.12
N ALA A 68 2.57 3.01 -2.37
CA ALA A 68 2.56 4.44 -2.73
C ALA A 68 1.38 5.20 -2.10
N HIS A 69 0.26 4.52 -1.85
CA HIS A 69 -0.95 5.09 -1.24
C HIS A 69 -1.05 4.83 0.27
N TYR A 70 -0.20 3.99 0.82
CA TYR A 70 -0.32 3.46 2.19
C TYR A 70 -0.49 4.53 3.25
N ALA A 71 0.29 5.62 3.17
CA ALA A 71 0.21 6.73 4.12
C ALA A 71 -1.18 7.37 4.17
N HIS A 72 -1.78 7.57 3.01
CA HIS A 72 -3.11 8.18 2.90
C HIS A 72 -4.22 7.21 3.27
N LEU A 73 -3.98 5.90 3.11
CA LEU A 73 -4.90 4.83 3.49
C LEU A 73 -4.79 4.45 4.98
N GLN A 74 -3.78 4.97 5.69
CA GLN A 74 -3.50 4.62 7.08
C GLN A 74 -4.72 4.69 8.01
N PRO A 75 -5.59 5.71 7.97
CA PRO A 75 -6.75 5.77 8.85
C PRO A 75 -7.74 4.61 8.62
N LEU A 76 -7.79 4.08 7.41
CA LEU A 76 -8.67 2.96 7.05
C LEU A 76 -8.11 1.61 7.51
N ILE A 77 -6.78 1.45 7.49
CA ILE A 77 -6.10 0.16 7.67
C ILE A 77 -5.29 0.04 8.97
N GLY A 78 -5.15 1.13 9.72
CA GLY A 78 -4.34 1.16 10.94
C GLY A 78 -4.91 0.34 12.09
N TYR A 79 -6.23 0.26 12.19
CA TYR A 79 -6.94 -0.57 13.16
C TYR A 79 -8.07 -1.34 12.47
N VAL A 80 -7.82 -2.61 12.15
CA VAL A 80 -8.77 -3.49 11.44
C VAL A 80 -9.05 -4.71 12.31
N GLN A 81 -10.33 -5.04 12.46
CA GLN A 81 -10.77 -6.25 13.16
C GLN A 81 -10.18 -7.49 12.49
N GLU A 82 -9.83 -8.51 13.26
CA GLU A 82 -9.13 -9.69 12.73
C GLU A 82 -9.87 -10.35 11.55
N SER A 83 -11.20 -10.43 11.65
CA SER A 83 -12.08 -10.97 10.60
C SER A 83 -12.09 -10.14 9.32
N GLU A 84 -11.81 -8.84 9.39
CA GLU A 84 -11.83 -7.91 8.25
C GLU A 84 -10.45 -7.79 7.56
N ARG A 85 -9.36 -8.21 8.21
CA ARG A 85 -7.98 -8.02 7.71
C ARG A 85 -7.75 -8.68 6.36
N THR A 86 -8.02 -9.98 6.27
CA THR A 86 -7.79 -10.75 5.04
C THR A 86 -8.70 -10.27 3.90
N PRO A 87 -10.02 -10.11 4.09
CA PRO A 87 -10.89 -9.53 3.05
C PRO A 87 -10.46 -8.14 2.59
N LEU A 88 -10.04 -7.27 3.52
CA LEU A 88 -9.62 -5.91 3.19
C LEU A 88 -8.32 -5.89 2.38
N LEU A 89 -7.34 -6.72 2.74
CA LEU A 89 -6.10 -6.80 1.98
C LEU A 89 -6.32 -7.35 0.56
N ALA A 90 -7.14 -8.39 0.42
CA ALA A 90 -7.52 -8.91 -0.89
C ALA A 90 -8.22 -7.85 -1.74
N LEU A 91 -9.13 -7.10 -1.13
CA LEU A 91 -9.81 -5.97 -1.77
C LEU A 91 -8.82 -4.91 -2.25
N LEU A 92 -7.90 -4.47 -1.40
CA LEU A 92 -6.92 -3.44 -1.75
C LEU A 92 -5.97 -3.87 -2.86
N HIS A 93 -5.67 -5.18 -2.94
CA HIS A 93 -4.90 -5.74 -4.05
C HIS A 93 -5.69 -5.86 -5.35
N ASP A 94 -7.02 -5.90 -5.31
CA ASP A 94 -7.88 -5.92 -6.50
C ASP A 94 -8.04 -4.51 -7.13
N LEU A 95 -7.83 -3.45 -6.35
CA LEU A 95 -7.95 -2.08 -6.85
C LEU A 95 -6.81 -1.68 -7.78
N ASP A 96 -7.15 -0.97 -8.85
CA ASP A 96 -6.18 -0.31 -9.71
C ASP A 96 -5.65 1.01 -9.12
N ASP A 97 -4.67 1.63 -9.81
CA ASP A 97 -4.04 2.88 -9.37
C ASP A 97 -5.05 4.04 -9.23
N VAL A 98 -6.07 4.09 -10.11
CA VAL A 98 -7.09 5.15 -10.10
C VAL A 98 -8.03 4.98 -8.91
N GLN A 99 -8.49 3.75 -8.67
CA GLN A 99 -9.35 3.41 -7.56
C GLN A 99 -8.65 3.60 -6.21
N LEU A 100 -7.35 3.27 -6.11
CA LEU A 100 -6.58 3.53 -4.90
C LEU A 100 -6.40 5.03 -4.63
N ALA A 101 -6.18 5.84 -5.66
CA ALA A 101 -6.12 7.29 -5.51
C ALA A 101 -7.47 7.89 -5.06
N GLN A 102 -8.58 7.37 -5.60
CA GLN A 102 -9.93 7.73 -5.19
C GLN A 102 -10.20 7.35 -3.73
N LEU A 103 -9.86 6.11 -3.34
CA LEU A 103 -10.02 5.62 -1.98
C LEU A 103 -9.17 6.44 -1.00
N ALA A 104 -7.91 6.72 -1.33
CA ALA A 104 -7.04 7.57 -0.52
C ALA A 104 -7.66 8.96 -0.29
N THR A 105 -8.20 9.58 -1.35
CA THR A 105 -8.90 10.86 -1.24
C THR A 105 -10.12 10.76 -0.33
N LEU A 106 -10.92 9.70 -0.47
CA LEU A 106 -12.11 9.48 0.35
C LEU A 106 -11.75 9.29 1.83
N VAL A 107 -10.71 8.50 2.12
CA VAL A 107 -10.21 8.28 3.48
C VAL A 107 -9.76 9.59 4.12
N GLN A 108 -9.02 10.43 3.39
CA GLN A 108 -8.58 11.73 3.91
C GLN A 108 -9.73 12.71 4.21
N ARG A 109 -10.87 12.57 3.52
CA ARG A 109 -12.09 13.36 3.77
C ARG A 109 -12.99 12.76 4.85
N THR A 110 -12.72 11.52 5.27
CA THR A 110 -13.53 10.79 6.24
C THR A 110 -12.97 11.02 7.65
N PRO A 111 -13.77 11.52 8.60
CA PRO A 111 -13.33 11.63 9.98
C PRO A 111 -12.85 10.27 10.54
N PRO A 112 -11.84 10.22 11.42
CA PRO A 112 -11.32 8.95 11.96
C PRO A 112 -12.41 8.06 12.58
N ALA A 113 -13.38 8.66 13.28
CA ALA A 113 -14.51 7.94 13.88
C ALA A 113 -15.45 7.25 12.86
N GLN A 114 -15.41 7.67 11.58
CA GLN A 114 -16.23 7.11 10.50
C GLN A 114 -15.46 6.14 9.61
N CYS A 115 -14.14 5.98 9.80
CA CYS A 115 -13.32 5.09 8.98
C CYS A 115 -13.74 3.62 9.09
N ASP A 116 -14.21 3.17 10.26
CA ASP A 116 -14.74 1.81 10.43
C ASP A 116 -16.05 1.58 9.66
N ALA A 117 -16.91 2.60 9.58
CA ALA A 117 -18.12 2.54 8.76
C ALA A 117 -17.76 2.51 7.26
N LEU A 118 -16.84 3.39 6.83
CA LEU A 118 -16.33 3.43 5.46
C LEU A 118 -15.74 2.08 5.04
N ARG A 119 -14.95 1.44 5.91
CA ARG A 119 -14.37 0.12 5.65
C ARG A 119 -15.43 -0.95 5.43
N ARG A 120 -16.44 -1.02 6.31
CA ARG A 120 -17.54 -1.99 6.19
C ARG A 120 -18.35 -1.79 4.92
N GLU A 121 -18.63 -0.54 4.57
CA GLU A 121 -19.33 -0.22 3.31
C GLU A 121 -18.51 -0.63 2.08
N LEU A 122 -17.20 -0.39 2.10
CA LEU A 122 -16.28 -0.78 1.03
C LEU A 122 -16.19 -2.31 0.87
N LEU A 123 -16.12 -3.03 2.00
CA LEU A 123 -16.12 -4.50 2.03
C LEU A 123 -17.44 -5.11 1.53
N ALA A 124 -18.56 -4.39 1.71
CA ALA A 124 -19.86 -4.82 1.21
C ALA A 124 -20.02 -4.66 -0.32
N GLN A 125 -19.14 -3.90 -1.00
CA GLN A 125 -19.22 -3.73 -2.45
C GLN A 125 -18.64 -4.95 -3.17
N THR A 126 -19.32 -5.39 -4.22
CA THR A 126 -18.76 -6.37 -5.16
C THR A 126 -17.65 -5.73 -6.01
N PRO A 127 -16.72 -6.53 -6.60
CA PRO A 127 -15.69 -5.99 -7.47
C PRO A 127 -16.23 -5.14 -8.63
N ALA A 128 -17.38 -5.53 -9.21
CA ALA A 128 -18.00 -4.84 -10.34
C ALA A 128 -18.59 -3.47 -9.96
N GLU A 129 -19.04 -3.30 -8.71
CA GLU A 129 -19.73 -2.07 -8.25
C GLU A 129 -18.77 -1.06 -7.64
N ARG A 130 -17.58 -1.51 -7.20
CA ARG A 130 -16.69 -0.75 -6.35
C ARG A 130 -16.21 0.58 -6.96
N ASP A 131 -15.92 0.58 -8.25
CA ASP A 131 -15.52 1.77 -8.99
C ASP A 131 -16.64 2.84 -9.03
N ALA A 132 -17.86 2.41 -9.34
CA ALA A 132 -19.03 3.30 -9.34
C ALA A 132 -19.34 3.83 -7.93
N TRP A 133 -19.19 2.98 -6.91
CA TRP A 133 -19.37 3.35 -5.51
C TRP A 133 -18.35 4.41 -5.05
N LEU A 134 -17.05 4.22 -5.35
CA LEU A 134 -15.98 5.17 -5.02
C LEU A 134 -16.26 6.55 -5.65
N ARG A 135 -16.60 6.58 -6.94
CA ARG A 135 -16.95 7.82 -7.64
C ARG A 135 -18.16 8.52 -7.03
N THR A 136 -19.19 7.77 -6.64
CA THR A 136 -20.40 8.33 -6.03
C THR A 136 -20.09 8.95 -4.67
N ARG A 137 -19.29 8.27 -3.84
CA ARG A 137 -18.87 8.76 -2.53
C ARG A 137 -18.06 10.04 -2.60
N LEU A 138 -17.17 10.17 -3.59
CA LEU A 138 -16.32 11.36 -3.75
C LEU A 138 -17.07 12.63 -4.18
N ARG A 139 -18.25 12.48 -4.80
CA ARG A 139 -19.10 13.61 -5.23
C ARG A 139 -19.99 14.17 -4.11
N ARG A 140 -20.16 13.42 -3.02
CA ARG A 140 -20.87 13.85 -1.83
C ARG A 140 -19.95 14.70 -0.95
#